data_AF-A0A150H452-F1
#
_entry.id   AF-A0A150H452-F1
#
_cell.length_a   1.000
_cell.length_b   1.000
_cell.length_c   1.000
_cell.angle_alpha   90.00
_cell.angle_beta   90.00
_cell.angle_gamma   90.00
#
_symmetry.space_group_name_H-M   'P 1'
#
loop_
_entity.id
_entity.type
_entity.pdbx_description
1 polymer ?
#
loop_
_entity_poly.entity_id
_entity_poly.type
_entity_poly.pdbx_seq_one_letter_code
_entity_poly.pdbx_strand_id
1 'polypeptide(L)'
;MAQLARTPGSARLLLAPELIPSYDDESLRSIGKQQLLEAWKAWLPELSVLLLKLETQPDDEPAAERMRKLLAENAFLFRHASVLAPEAMMSFMQAGSTHMEAMQIAAPPPGYWQKVTKMLDLTAEQVMDLSAVYSIFNELMERVMAERRSLKAQMFQDSQAQAAGPWCPTPLPTVSPEQGTLKYFELLPALERNMRKESAAHLLVRGFVFGRTLSWLQFSRAAVHAYPFFPSATGIAAAAAGVPD
;
A
#
# COMPACT_ATOMS: atom_id res chain seq x y z
N MET A 1 33.26 0.31 -20.16
CA MET A 1 32.46 1.41 -19.57
C MET A 1 31.13 1.45 -20.31
N ALA A 2 30.11 0.80 -19.74
CA ALA A 2 28.81 0.65 -20.39
C ALA A 2 28.09 2.00 -20.39
N GLN A 3 27.87 2.56 -21.57
CA GLN A 3 26.95 3.67 -21.77
C GLN A 3 25.54 3.13 -21.51
N LEU A 4 24.99 3.45 -20.33
CA LEU A 4 23.55 3.35 -20.10
C LEU A 4 22.87 4.27 -21.12
N ALA A 5 22.31 3.67 -22.16
CA ALA A 5 21.40 4.33 -23.07
C ALA A 5 20.26 4.93 -22.23
N ARG A 6 20.18 6.25 -22.20
CA ARG A 6 19.03 6.98 -21.65
C ARG A 6 17.83 6.61 -22.49
N THR A 7 16.97 5.74 -22.00
CA THR A 7 15.65 5.52 -22.61
C THR A 7 14.72 6.65 -22.15
N PRO A 8 14.22 7.51 -23.07
CA PRO A 8 13.21 8.48 -22.75
C PRO A 8 11.87 7.73 -22.65
N GLY A 9 11.52 7.32 -21.44
CA GLY A 9 10.45 6.35 -21.22
C GLY A 9 9.67 6.58 -19.94
N SER A 10 9.26 7.81 -19.65
CA SER A 10 8.09 8.04 -18.78
C SER A 10 6.81 7.69 -19.57
N ALA A 11 6.72 6.43 -20.00
CA ALA A 11 5.47 5.88 -20.47
C ALA A 11 4.61 5.72 -19.21
N ARG A 12 3.77 6.72 -18.95
CA ARG A 12 2.63 6.61 -18.02
C ARG A 12 2.00 5.25 -18.30
N LEU A 13 1.75 4.44 -17.26
CA LEU A 13 0.95 3.22 -17.32
C LEU A 13 -0.52 3.58 -17.62
N LEU A 14 -0.75 4.19 -18.78
CA LEU A 14 -2.01 4.34 -19.44
C LEU A 14 -2.27 2.99 -20.08
N LEU A 15 -3.13 2.21 -19.44
CA LEU A 15 -3.59 0.93 -19.97
C LEU A 15 -4.26 1.23 -21.32
N ALA A 16 -3.75 0.66 -22.40
CA ALA A 16 -4.53 0.59 -23.63
C ALA A 16 -5.78 -0.26 -23.31
N PRO A 17 -7.01 0.24 -23.54
CA PRO A 17 -8.24 -0.47 -23.17
C PRO A 17 -8.42 -1.83 -23.85
N GLU A 18 -7.64 -2.11 -24.91
CA GLU A 18 -7.69 -3.35 -25.69
C GLU A 18 -6.96 -4.55 -25.04
N LEU A 19 -6.26 -4.34 -23.92
CA LEU A 19 -5.42 -5.37 -23.26
C LEU A 19 -6.02 -5.92 -21.96
N ILE A 20 -7.32 -5.73 -21.74
CA ILE A 20 -8.01 -6.04 -20.48
C ILE A 20 -8.49 -7.50 -20.45
N PRO A 21 -8.07 -8.33 -19.48
CA PRO A 21 -8.68 -9.64 -19.25
C PRO A 21 -10.15 -9.49 -18.86
N SER A 22 -10.99 -10.38 -19.39
CA SER A 22 -12.39 -10.54 -18.98
C SER A 22 -12.46 -11.17 -17.59
N TYR A 23 -12.21 -10.38 -16.54
CA TYR A 23 -12.70 -10.73 -15.22
C TYR A 23 -14.19 -10.40 -15.17
N ASP A 24 -14.98 -11.35 -14.70
CA ASP A 24 -16.37 -11.11 -14.35
C ASP A 24 -16.43 -10.20 -13.10
N ASP A 25 -17.25 -9.15 -13.15
CA ASP A 25 -17.44 -8.19 -12.06
C ASP A 25 -17.93 -8.87 -10.76
N GLU A 26 -18.75 -9.91 -10.84
CA GLU A 26 -19.23 -10.67 -9.68
C GLU A 26 -18.09 -11.47 -9.02
N SER A 27 -17.24 -12.12 -9.82
CA SER A 27 -16.01 -12.76 -9.36
C SER A 27 -15.08 -11.76 -8.67
N LEU A 28 -14.96 -10.54 -9.20
CA LEU A 28 -14.11 -9.50 -8.58
C LEU A 28 -14.71 -8.92 -7.29
N ARG A 29 -16.03 -8.84 -7.16
CA ARG A 29 -16.68 -8.40 -5.90
C ARG A 29 -16.47 -9.40 -4.76
N SER A 30 -16.36 -10.68 -5.09
CA SER A 30 -16.17 -11.77 -4.12
C SER A 30 -14.70 -12.15 -3.91
N ILE A 31 -13.76 -11.45 -4.56
CA ILE A 31 -12.34 -11.77 -4.44
C ILE A 31 -11.84 -11.50 -3.00
N GLY A 32 -11.22 -12.50 -2.40
CA GLY A 32 -10.64 -12.40 -1.08
C GLY A 32 -9.14 -12.05 -1.10
N LYS A 33 -8.60 -11.75 0.08
CA LYS A 33 -7.16 -11.53 0.29
C LYS A 33 -6.31 -12.69 -0.25
N GLN A 34 -6.74 -13.92 -0.02
CA GLN A 34 -6.02 -15.13 -0.42
C GLN A 34 -5.87 -15.22 -1.93
N GLN A 35 -6.96 -15.02 -2.66
CA GLN A 35 -6.99 -15.06 -4.13
C GLN A 35 -6.13 -13.94 -4.73
N LEU A 36 -6.15 -12.73 -4.16
CA LEU A 36 -5.26 -11.64 -4.59
C LEU A 36 -3.78 -11.98 -4.42
N LEU A 37 -3.44 -12.66 -3.31
CA LEU A 37 -2.07 -13.07 -3.01
C LEU A 37 -1.62 -14.21 -3.93
N GLU A 38 -2.47 -15.20 -4.18
CA GLU A 38 -2.20 -16.26 -5.14
C GLU A 38 -2.02 -15.72 -6.56
N ALA A 39 -2.87 -14.78 -6.98
CA ALA A 39 -2.73 -14.10 -8.26
C ALA A 39 -1.39 -13.36 -8.38
N TRP A 40 -1.00 -12.61 -7.34
CA TRP A 40 0.30 -11.92 -7.31
C TRP A 40 1.48 -12.91 -7.40
N LYS A 41 1.42 -14.00 -6.62
CA LYS A 41 2.47 -15.04 -6.63
C LYS A 41 2.56 -15.77 -7.96
N ALA A 42 1.44 -16.06 -8.61
CA ALA A 42 1.41 -16.70 -9.93
C ALA A 42 1.97 -15.78 -11.03
N TRP A 43 1.79 -14.46 -10.87
CA TRP A 43 2.26 -13.45 -11.80
C TRP A 43 3.77 -13.17 -11.73
N LEU A 44 4.35 -13.22 -10.53
CA LEU A 44 5.76 -12.87 -10.30
C LEU A 44 6.79 -13.70 -11.10
N PRO A 45 6.67 -15.05 -11.24
CA PRO A 45 7.62 -15.83 -12.02
C PRO A 45 7.72 -15.37 -13.47
N GLU A 46 6.58 -15.15 -14.14
CA GLU A 46 6.59 -14.69 -15.54
C GLU A 46 7.22 -13.30 -15.65
N LEU A 47 6.87 -12.39 -14.75
CA LEU A 47 7.46 -11.05 -14.70
C LEU A 47 8.99 -11.10 -14.53
N SER A 48 9.48 -11.97 -13.65
CA SER A 48 10.92 -12.08 -13.36
C SER A 48 11.73 -12.62 -14.54
N VAL A 49 11.18 -13.57 -15.32
CA VAL A 49 11.80 -14.07 -16.55
C VAL A 49 11.91 -12.95 -17.59
N LEU A 50 10.84 -12.18 -17.79
CA LEU A 50 10.83 -11.06 -18.74
C LEU A 50 11.80 -9.94 -18.28
N LEU A 51 11.86 -9.68 -16.97
CA LEU A 51 12.76 -8.68 -16.41
C LEU A 51 14.22 -9.07 -16.64
N LEU A 52 14.59 -10.31 -16.31
CA LEU A 52 15.95 -10.81 -16.55
C LEU A 52 16.33 -10.75 -18.03
N LYS A 53 15.38 -11.07 -18.92
CA LYS A 53 15.60 -10.98 -20.37
C LYS A 53 15.89 -9.55 -20.81
N LEU A 54 15.13 -8.57 -20.34
CA LEU A 54 15.34 -7.16 -20.65
C LEU A 54 16.60 -6.57 -19.99
N GLU A 55 17.01 -7.09 -18.83
CA GLU A 55 18.27 -6.69 -18.20
C GLU A 55 19.50 -7.21 -18.95
N THR A 56 19.37 -8.35 -19.64
CA THR A 56 20.43 -8.92 -20.47
C THR A 56 20.38 -8.44 -21.93
N GLN A 57 19.19 -8.13 -22.44
CA GLN A 57 18.92 -7.67 -23.81
C GLN A 57 17.92 -6.51 -23.78
N PRO A 58 18.39 -5.27 -23.52
CA PRO A 58 17.50 -4.10 -23.35
C PRO A 58 16.67 -3.75 -24.59
N ASP A 59 17.14 -4.11 -25.79
CA ASP A 59 16.50 -3.81 -27.07
C ASP A 59 15.52 -4.92 -27.54
N ASP A 60 15.20 -5.89 -26.68
CA ASP A 60 14.23 -6.96 -26.97
C ASP A 60 12.79 -6.43 -26.89
N GLU A 61 12.33 -5.82 -27.98
CA GLU A 61 10.98 -5.27 -28.11
C GLU A 61 9.86 -6.30 -27.86
N PRO A 62 9.92 -7.55 -28.37
CA PRO A 62 8.94 -8.58 -28.02
C PRO A 62 8.82 -8.84 -26.51
N ALA A 63 9.93 -8.89 -25.79
CA ALA A 63 9.92 -9.06 -24.33
C ALA A 63 9.36 -7.84 -23.61
N ALA A 64 9.70 -6.63 -24.08
CA ALA A 64 9.17 -5.37 -23.55
C ALA A 64 7.65 -5.28 -23.75
N GLU A 65 7.15 -5.65 -24.93
CA GLU A 65 5.71 -5.69 -25.23
C GLU A 65 4.99 -6.70 -24.34
N ARG A 66 5.53 -7.92 -24.21
CA ARG A 66 4.93 -8.94 -23.33
C ARG A 66 4.90 -8.48 -21.89
N MET A 67 5.97 -7.85 -21.38
CA MET A 67 5.99 -7.31 -20.03
C MET A 67 4.95 -6.20 -19.86
N ARG A 68 4.86 -5.25 -20.81
CA ARG A 68 3.86 -4.17 -20.75
C ARG A 68 2.44 -4.72 -20.71
N LYS A 69 2.13 -5.74 -21.51
CA LYS A 69 0.85 -6.46 -21.46
C LYS A 69 0.63 -7.14 -20.11
N LEU A 70 1.61 -7.88 -19.60
CA LEU A 70 1.52 -8.59 -18.32
C LEU A 70 1.33 -7.62 -17.13
N LEU A 71 1.98 -6.46 -17.15
CA LEU A 71 1.78 -5.39 -16.17
C LEU A 71 0.37 -4.80 -16.29
N ALA A 72 -0.16 -4.66 -17.50
CA ALA A 72 -1.48 -4.12 -17.75
C ALA A 72 -2.59 -5.03 -17.22
N GLU A 73 -2.48 -6.33 -17.47
CA GLU A 73 -3.39 -7.37 -16.97
C GLU A 73 -3.43 -7.37 -15.43
N ASN A 74 -2.26 -7.31 -14.79
CA ASN A 74 -2.15 -7.25 -13.33
C ASN A 74 -2.70 -5.92 -12.77
N ALA A 75 -2.34 -4.80 -13.38
CA ALA A 75 -2.87 -3.50 -12.97
C ALA A 75 -4.39 -3.42 -13.10
N PHE A 76 -4.98 -4.07 -14.12
CA PHE A 76 -6.43 -4.17 -14.27
C PHE A 76 -7.06 -4.89 -13.07
N LEU A 77 -6.58 -6.10 -12.73
CA LEU A 77 -7.07 -6.88 -11.60
C LEU A 77 -7.03 -6.06 -10.30
N PHE A 78 -5.86 -5.50 -9.96
CA PHE A 78 -5.69 -4.77 -8.71
C PHE A 78 -6.46 -3.44 -8.70
N ARG A 79 -6.58 -2.73 -9.83
CA ARG A 79 -7.43 -1.52 -9.88
C ARG A 79 -8.90 -1.86 -9.68
N HIS A 80 -9.43 -2.89 -10.33
CA HIS A 80 -10.83 -3.27 -10.18
C HIS A 80 -11.13 -3.83 -8.80
N ALA A 81 -10.27 -4.69 -8.25
CA ALA A 81 -10.40 -5.16 -6.88
C ALA A 81 -10.38 -4.02 -5.86
N SER A 82 -9.65 -2.92 -6.12
CA SER A 82 -9.65 -1.76 -5.21
C SER A 82 -10.99 -1.00 -5.16
N VAL A 83 -11.81 -1.15 -6.19
CA VAL A 83 -13.15 -0.52 -6.28
C VAL A 83 -14.25 -1.51 -5.87
N LEU A 84 -14.17 -2.75 -6.36
CA LEU A 84 -15.21 -3.76 -6.20
C LEU A 84 -15.08 -4.58 -4.90
N ALA A 85 -13.87 -4.72 -4.37
CA ALA A 85 -13.57 -5.45 -3.14
C ALA A 85 -12.57 -4.68 -2.25
N PRO A 86 -12.92 -3.45 -1.81
CA PRO A 86 -12.01 -2.57 -1.09
C PRO A 86 -11.50 -3.17 0.24
N GLU A 87 -12.31 -3.98 0.93
CA GLU A 87 -11.93 -4.65 2.18
C GLU A 87 -10.87 -5.73 1.94
N ALA A 88 -11.03 -6.54 0.90
CA ALA A 88 -10.05 -7.52 0.49
C ALA A 88 -8.76 -6.84 0.05
N MET A 89 -8.86 -5.74 -0.70
CA MET A 89 -7.71 -4.95 -1.11
C MET A 89 -6.98 -4.30 0.08
N MET A 90 -7.69 -3.73 1.04
CA MET A 90 -7.07 -3.18 2.25
C MET A 90 -6.36 -4.27 3.06
N SER A 91 -7.00 -5.43 3.23
CA SER A 91 -6.41 -6.59 3.92
C SER A 91 -5.21 -7.17 3.17
N PHE A 92 -5.24 -7.11 1.84
CA PHE A 92 -4.12 -7.45 0.97
C PHE A 92 -3.04 -6.37 1.01
N MET A 93 -3.33 -5.08 1.11
CA MET A 93 -2.30 -4.02 1.08
C MET A 93 -1.67 -3.74 2.44
N GLN A 94 -2.35 -4.09 3.54
CA GLN A 94 -1.69 -4.35 4.81
C GLN A 94 -0.59 -5.44 4.67
N ALA A 95 -0.54 -6.18 3.54
CA ALA A 95 0.61 -7.01 3.15
C ALA A 95 1.88 -6.28 2.74
N GLY A 96 1.93 -4.95 2.70
CA GLY A 96 3.22 -4.24 2.75
C GLY A 96 4.08 -4.66 3.95
N SER A 97 3.44 -5.25 4.97
CA SER A 97 4.03 -5.98 6.08
C SER A 97 3.51 -7.41 6.19
N THR A 98 3.12 -8.11 5.11
CA THR A 98 2.81 -9.55 5.14
C THR A 98 3.84 -10.28 4.31
N HIS A 99 4.48 -11.26 4.94
CA HIS A 99 5.38 -12.17 4.27
C HIS A 99 4.54 -13.16 3.44
N MET A 100 4.59 -13.07 2.11
CA MET A 100 3.71 -13.80 1.19
C MET A 100 3.88 -15.32 1.22
N GLU A 101 4.99 -15.82 1.75
CA GLU A 101 5.18 -17.26 1.99
C GLU A 101 4.58 -17.73 3.32
N ALA A 102 4.76 -16.94 4.39
CA ALA A 102 4.31 -17.29 5.72
C ALA A 102 2.83 -16.91 5.96
N MET A 103 2.27 -16.07 5.08
CA MET A 103 0.90 -15.54 5.18
C MET A 103 0.64 -14.78 6.48
N GLN A 104 1.72 -14.27 7.09
CA GLN A 104 1.71 -13.60 8.38
C GLN A 104 2.11 -12.15 8.23
N ILE A 105 1.49 -11.30 9.05
CA ILE A 105 1.91 -9.91 9.19
C ILE A 105 3.29 -9.93 9.90
N ALA A 106 4.33 -9.59 9.15
CA ALA A 106 5.70 -9.49 9.61
C ALA A 106 6.31 -8.20 9.03
N ALA A 107 7.02 -7.45 9.88
CA ALA A 107 7.84 -6.35 9.41
C ALA A 107 9.01 -6.89 8.58
N PRO A 108 9.35 -6.27 7.43
CA PRO A 108 10.60 -6.57 6.75
C PRO A 108 11.81 -6.32 7.66
N PRO A 109 12.93 -7.02 7.46
CA PRO A 109 14.16 -6.75 8.19
C PRO A 109 14.62 -5.28 8.01
N PRO A 110 15.36 -4.69 8.97
CA PRO A 110 15.89 -3.34 8.82
C PRO A 110 16.74 -3.18 7.55
N GLY A 111 16.52 -2.08 6.81
CA GLY A 111 17.22 -1.78 5.56
C GLY A 111 16.70 -2.56 4.35
N TYR A 112 15.62 -3.33 4.49
CA TYR A 112 15.03 -4.10 3.39
C TYR A 112 14.59 -3.18 2.24
N TRP A 113 13.85 -2.12 2.53
CA TRP A 113 13.36 -1.21 1.50
C TRP A 113 14.47 -0.37 0.89
N GLN A 114 15.54 -0.09 1.64
CA GLN A 114 16.74 0.55 1.12
C GLN A 114 17.44 -0.32 0.07
N LYS A 115 17.53 -1.64 0.33
CA LYS A 115 18.06 -2.60 -0.65
C LYS A 115 17.19 -2.63 -1.90
N VAL A 116 15.87 -2.75 -1.76
CA VAL A 116 14.94 -2.76 -2.90
C VAL A 116 15.05 -1.46 -3.71
N THR A 117 15.06 -0.31 -3.04
CA THR A 117 15.13 1.02 -3.66
C THR A 117 16.42 1.22 -4.45
N LYS A 118 17.56 0.70 -3.96
CA LYS A 118 18.83 0.72 -4.70
C LYS A 118 18.76 -0.05 -6.02
N MET A 119 17.99 -1.13 -6.09
CA MET A 119 17.83 -1.91 -7.33
C MET A 119 16.98 -1.17 -8.37
N LEU A 120 16.25 -0.12 -8.00
CA LEU A 120 15.38 0.60 -8.92
C LEU A 120 16.14 1.56 -9.84
N ASP A 121 17.42 1.84 -9.55
CA ASP A 121 18.25 2.78 -10.31
C ASP A 121 17.52 4.12 -10.55
N LEU A 122 17.08 4.73 -9.44
CA LEU A 122 16.29 5.95 -9.46
C LEU A 122 17.13 7.14 -9.93
N THR A 123 16.54 7.99 -10.76
CA THR A 123 17.16 9.27 -11.12
C THR A 123 17.14 10.24 -9.93
N ALA A 124 18.00 11.26 -9.95
CA ALA A 124 18.00 12.30 -8.92
C ALA A 124 16.63 13.01 -8.80
N GLU A 125 15.96 13.23 -9.92
CA GLU A 125 14.60 13.80 -9.96
C GLU A 125 13.57 12.88 -9.30
N GLN A 126 13.61 11.57 -9.60
CA GLN A 126 12.73 10.60 -8.96
C GLN A 126 12.98 10.52 -7.44
N VAL A 127 14.24 10.58 -7.00
CA VAL A 127 14.57 10.61 -5.57
C VAL A 127 13.99 11.86 -4.91
N MET A 128 14.09 13.03 -5.55
CA MET A 128 13.47 14.27 -5.04
C MET A 128 11.95 14.15 -4.95
N ASP A 129 11.30 13.65 -6.00
CA ASP A 129 9.85 13.44 -6.05
C ASP A 129 9.36 12.46 -4.96
N LEU A 130 10.06 11.33 -4.78
CA LEU A 130 9.76 10.35 -3.75
C LEU A 130 9.97 10.91 -2.34
N SER A 131 11.00 11.74 -2.15
CA SER A 131 11.25 12.42 -0.88
C SER A 131 10.14 13.42 -0.55
N ALA A 132 9.71 14.20 -1.54
CA ALA A 132 8.64 15.17 -1.39
C ALA A 132 7.30 14.51 -1.04
N VAL A 133 6.91 13.45 -1.78
CA VAL A 133 5.65 12.74 -1.47
C VAL A 133 5.72 12.04 -0.12
N TYR A 134 6.87 11.52 0.29
CA TYR A 134 7.04 10.92 1.61
C TYR A 134 6.89 11.95 2.73
N SER A 135 7.46 13.15 2.59
CA SER A 135 7.28 14.24 3.56
C SER A 135 5.80 14.59 3.74
N ILE A 136 5.06 14.76 2.63
CA ILE A 136 3.62 15.04 2.66
C ILE A 136 2.87 13.91 3.36
N PHE A 137 3.18 12.66 3.01
CA PHE A 137 2.57 11.49 3.64
C PHE A 137 2.84 11.45 5.16
N ASN A 138 4.09 11.66 5.58
CA ASN A 138 4.47 11.63 6.98
C ASN A 138 3.70 12.69 7.78
N GLU A 139 3.64 13.94 7.29
CA GLU A 139 2.87 15.00 7.95
C GLU A 139 1.37 14.67 8.07
N LEU A 140 0.78 14.06 7.03
CA LEU A 140 -0.61 13.62 7.07
C LEU A 140 -0.81 12.50 8.09
N MET A 141 0.09 11.51 8.10
CA MET A 141 0.02 10.36 9.00
C MET A 141 0.24 10.76 10.45
N GLU A 142 1.12 11.71 10.75
CA GLU A 142 1.30 12.25 12.10
C GLU A 142 -0.01 12.82 12.66
N ARG A 143 -0.73 13.61 11.86
CA ARG A 143 -2.04 14.18 12.24
C ARG A 143 -3.10 13.10 12.40
N VAL A 144 -3.18 12.15 11.47
CA VAL A 144 -4.12 11.03 11.52
C VAL A 144 -3.88 10.17 12.77
N MET A 145 -2.63 9.86 13.07
CA MET A 145 -2.27 9.06 14.24
C MET A 145 -2.49 9.82 15.55
N ALA A 146 -2.24 11.13 15.60
CA ALA A 146 -2.57 11.96 16.75
C ALA A 146 -4.08 12.00 17.02
N GLU A 147 -4.90 12.22 16.00
CA GLU A 147 -6.37 12.17 16.07
C GLU A 147 -6.84 10.79 16.55
N ARG A 148 -6.28 9.70 16.00
CA ARG A 148 -6.59 8.33 16.41
C ARG A 148 -6.29 8.06 17.88
N ARG A 149 -5.13 8.52 18.38
CA ARG A 149 -4.75 8.39 19.79
C ARG A 149 -5.75 9.13 20.68
N SER A 150 -6.14 10.35 20.31
CA SER A 150 -7.15 11.13 21.04
C SER A 150 -8.51 10.43 21.07
N LEU A 151 -9.00 9.93 19.94
CA LEU A 151 -10.27 9.21 19.85
C LEU A 151 -10.26 7.94 20.73
N LYS A 152 -9.19 7.14 20.65
CA LYS A 152 -9.04 5.93 21.48
C LYS A 152 -8.98 6.26 22.97
N ALA A 153 -8.32 7.36 23.35
CA ALA A 153 -8.26 7.80 24.75
C ALA A 153 -9.65 8.18 25.28
N GLN A 154 -10.46 8.89 24.48
CA GLN A 154 -11.85 9.25 24.84
C GLN A 154 -12.72 8.01 25.01
N MET A 155 -12.65 7.06 24.06
CA MET A 155 -13.39 5.79 24.14
C MET A 155 -13.03 5.00 25.40
N PHE A 156 -11.75 4.98 25.78
CA PHE A 156 -11.28 4.26 26.97
C PHE A 156 -11.69 4.94 28.27
N GLN A 157 -11.65 6.28 28.34
CA GLN A 157 -12.11 7.06 29.49
C GLN A 157 -13.60 6.84 29.75
N ASP A 158 -14.43 6.86 28.70
CA ASP A 158 -15.87 6.60 28.81
C ASP A 158 -16.15 5.15 29.25
N SER A 159 -15.35 4.18 28.77
CA SER A 159 -15.46 2.78 29.18
C SER A 159 -15.08 2.55 30.65
N GLN A 160 -14.04 3.24 31.14
CA GLN A 160 -13.64 3.15 32.55
C GLN A 160 -14.63 3.84 33.49
N ALA A 161 -15.23 4.96 33.07
CA ALA A 161 -16.28 5.64 33.83
C ALA A 161 -17.53 4.77 34.02
N GLN A 162 -17.80 3.85 33.09
CA GLN A 162 -18.88 2.86 33.20
C GLN A 162 -18.51 1.63 34.06
N ALA A 163 -17.23 1.26 34.13
CA ALA A 163 -16.75 0.08 34.87
C ALA A 163 -16.51 0.34 36.37
N ALA A 164 -16.47 1.59 36.81
CA ALA A 164 -16.41 1.96 38.23
C ALA A 164 -17.77 1.72 38.91
N GLY A 165 -18.00 0.47 39.32
CA GLY A 165 -19.21 0.04 40.03
C GLY A 165 -19.37 0.62 41.46
N PRO A 166 -20.52 0.32 42.13
CA PRO A 166 -21.09 1.11 43.23
C PRO A 166 -20.42 0.98 44.62
N TRP A 167 -19.18 0.49 44.71
CA TRP A 167 -18.51 0.24 45.99
C TRP A 167 -17.63 1.40 46.50
N CYS A 168 -17.71 2.58 45.87
CA CYS A 168 -17.05 3.78 46.36
C CYS A 168 -18.01 4.57 47.27
N PRO A 169 -17.74 4.72 48.58
CA PRO A 169 -18.66 5.33 49.55
C PRO A 169 -18.73 6.87 49.48
N THR A 170 -18.43 7.46 48.32
CA THR A 170 -18.54 8.92 48.11
C THR A 170 -19.65 9.21 47.09
N PRO A 171 -20.59 10.11 47.40
CA PRO A 171 -21.71 10.42 46.52
C PRO A 171 -21.18 11.26 45.33
N LEU A 172 -20.90 10.58 44.22
CA LEU A 172 -20.68 11.23 42.94
C LEU A 172 -21.97 11.18 42.11
N PRO A 173 -22.22 12.21 41.28
CA PRO A 173 -23.45 12.32 40.52
C PRO A 173 -23.60 11.11 39.59
N THR A 174 -24.77 10.50 39.65
CA THR A 174 -25.23 9.38 38.84
C THR A 174 -25.12 9.74 37.36
N VAL A 175 -24.01 9.38 36.72
CA VAL A 175 -23.92 9.37 35.27
C VAL A 175 -24.67 8.14 34.81
N SER A 176 -25.87 8.32 34.25
CA SER A 176 -26.70 7.20 33.77
C SER A 176 -25.89 6.37 32.76
N PRO A 177 -25.89 5.02 32.87
CA PRO A 177 -25.18 4.12 31.94
C PRO A 177 -25.48 4.39 30.46
N GLU A 178 -26.69 4.85 30.17
CA GLU A 178 -27.16 5.22 28.83
C GLU A 178 -26.32 6.35 28.19
N GLN A 179 -25.79 7.29 28.97
CA GLN A 179 -25.06 8.46 28.45
C GLN A 179 -23.66 8.09 27.95
N GLY A 180 -22.95 7.16 28.60
CA GLY A 180 -21.64 6.71 28.13
C GLY A 180 -21.74 5.85 26.86
N THR A 181 -22.82 5.07 26.71
CA THR A 181 -23.07 4.27 25.50
C THR A 181 -23.39 5.18 24.31
N LEU A 182 -24.14 6.26 24.52
CA LEU A 182 -24.42 7.26 23.47
C LEU A 182 -23.14 7.96 22.98
N LYS A 183 -22.25 8.39 23.89
CA LYS A 183 -20.95 8.99 23.52
C LYS A 183 -20.05 8.04 22.75
N TYR A 184 -20.03 6.75 23.10
CA TYR A 184 -19.29 5.75 22.34
C TYR A 184 -19.77 5.67 20.88
N PHE A 185 -21.09 5.67 20.66
CA PHE A 185 -21.66 5.69 19.31
C PHE A 185 -21.37 6.99 18.54
N GLU A 186 -21.19 8.13 19.22
CA GLU A 186 -20.77 9.40 18.60
C GLU A 186 -19.30 9.39 18.15
N LEU A 187 -18.43 8.62 18.82
CA LEU A 187 -17.00 8.52 18.48
C LEU A 187 -16.72 7.56 17.31
N LEU A 188 -17.58 6.58 17.06
CA LEU A 188 -17.41 5.61 15.96
C LEU A 188 -17.34 6.28 14.57
N PRO A 189 -18.25 7.20 14.19
CA PRO A 189 -18.14 7.93 12.92
C PRO A 189 -16.86 8.78 12.81
N ALA A 190 -16.34 9.30 13.93
CA ALA A 190 -15.07 10.02 13.94
C ALA A 190 -13.88 9.09 13.67
N LEU A 191 -13.87 7.91 14.30
CA LEU A 191 -12.86 6.87 14.04
C LEU A 191 -12.92 6.37 12.60
N GLU A 192 -14.12 6.15 12.06
CA GLU A 192 -14.29 5.72 10.67
C GLU A 192 -13.75 6.77 9.69
N ARG A 193 -14.07 8.06 9.90
CA ARG A 193 -13.51 9.15 9.10
C ARG A 193 -11.98 9.21 9.21
N ASN A 194 -11.43 8.99 10.39
CA ASN A 194 -9.98 8.93 10.60
C ASN A 194 -9.34 7.76 9.82
N MET A 195 -9.95 6.57 9.84
CA MET A 195 -9.49 5.42 9.05
C MET A 195 -9.55 5.70 7.54
N ARG A 196 -10.59 6.38 7.05
CA ARG A 196 -10.66 6.80 5.64
C ARG A 196 -9.55 7.79 5.28
N LYS A 197 -9.16 8.71 6.17
CA LYS A 197 -8.01 9.62 5.96
C LYS A 197 -6.70 8.84 5.82
N GLU A 198 -6.46 7.84 6.68
CA GLU A 198 -5.30 6.94 6.56
C GLU A 198 -5.28 6.22 5.21
N SER A 199 -6.39 5.59 4.83
CA SER A 199 -6.50 4.88 3.55
C SER A 199 -6.26 5.81 2.36
N ALA A 200 -6.77 7.04 2.41
CA ALA A 200 -6.53 8.05 1.37
C ALA A 200 -5.06 8.47 1.29
N ALA A 201 -4.37 8.63 2.42
CA ALA A 201 -2.94 8.96 2.46
C ALA A 201 -2.09 7.85 1.83
N HIS A 202 -2.38 6.58 2.15
CA HIS A 202 -1.71 5.44 1.52
C HIS A 202 -2.01 5.34 0.02
N LEU A 203 -3.25 5.60 -0.39
CA LEU A 203 -3.64 5.62 -1.80
C LEU A 203 -2.89 6.70 -2.58
N LEU A 204 -2.72 7.89 -1.98
CA LEU A 204 -1.96 8.99 -2.57
C LEU A 204 -0.51 8.59 -2.85
N VAL A 205 0.20 8.08 -1.84
CA VAL A 205 1.60 7.65 -2.01
C VAL A 205 1.70 6.54 -3.04
N ARG A 206 0.83 5.53 -2.97
CA ARG A 206 0.83 4.42 -3.93
C ARG A 206 0.60 4.89 -5.36
N GLY A 207 -0.39 5.75 -5.56
CA GLY A 207 -0.71 6.32 -6.87
C GLY A 207 0.41 7.19 -7.42
N PHE A 208 1.10 7.93 -6.57
CA PHE A 208 2.25 8.74 -6.96
C PHE A 208 3.47 7.86 -7.31
N VAL A 209 3.90 6.99 -6.38
CA VAL A 209 5.08 6.13 -6.55
C VAL A 209 4.92 5.22 -7.78
N PHE A 210 3.87 4.40 -7.83
CA PHE A 210 3.71 3.38 -8.88
C PHE A 210 2.94 3.86 -10.11
N GLY A 211 2.15 4.93 -10.00
CA GLY A 211 1.35 5.45 -11.12
C GLY A 211 1.99 6.62 -11.86
N ARG A 212 2.98 7.31 -11.25
CA ARG A 212 3.58 8.51 -11.82
C ARG A 212 5.11 8.49 -11.82
N THR A 213 5.75 8.15 -10.71
CA THR A 213 7.19 8.36 -10.54
C THR A 213 8.02 7.23 -11.13
N LEU A 214 7.69 5.97 -10.80
CA LEU A 214 8.42 4.83 -11.33
C LEU A 214 8.03 4.53 -12.79
N SER A 215 9.01 4.20 -13.62
CA SER A 215 8.76 3.61 -14.93
C SER A 215 8.19 2.20 -14.78
N TRP A 216 7.61 1.65 -15.85
CA TRP A 216 7.12 0.27 -15.86
C TRP A 216 8.23 -0.74 -15.53
N LEU A 217 9.47 -0.51 -15.99
CA LEU A 217 10.61 -1.37 -15.69
C LEU A 217 11.03 -1.27 -14.22
N GLN A 218 11.03 -0.05 -13.66
CA GLN A 218 11.31 0.16 -12.24
C GLN A 218 10.22 -0.45 -11.35
N PHE A 219 8.95 -0.36 -11.75
CA PHE A 219 7.87 -1.06 -11.06
C PHE A 219 8.07 -2.58 -11.10
N SER A 220 8.45 -3.16 -12.24
CA SER A 220 8.78 -4.59 -12.34
C SER A 220 9.91 -4.99 -11.41
N ARG A 221 10.99 -4.19 -11.34
CA ARG A 221 12.09 -4.40 -10.39
C ARG A 221 11.60 -4.35 -8.94
N ALA A 222 10.78 -3.35 -8.59
CA ALA A 222 10.20 -3.25 -7.25
C ALA A 222 9.36 -4.48 -6.92
N ALA A 223 8.53 -4.96 -7.85
CA ALA A 223 7.71 -6.16 -7.68
C ALA A 223 8.54 -7.42 -7.42
N VAL A 224 9.57 -7.65 -8.24
CA VAL A 224 10.42 -8.85 -8.14
C VAL A 224 11.32 -8.79 -6.91
N HIS A 225 12.00 -7.67 -6.66
CA HIS A 225 12.96 -7.55 -5.56
C HIS A 225 12.30 -7.37 -4.19
N ALA A 226 11.03 -6.96 -4.12
CA ALA A 226 10.29 -6.91 -2.87
C ALA A 226 9.85 -8.31 -2.39
N TYR A 227 10.00 -9.38 -3.17
CA TYR A 227 9.70 -10.73 -2.69
C TYR A 227 10.62 -11.09 -1.49
N PRO A 228 10.10 -11.65 -0.38
CA PRO A 228 8.76 -12.24 -0.20
C PRO A 228 7.68 -11.30 0.35
N PHE A 229 7.89 -9.98 0.35
CA PHE A 229 6.91 -8.97 0.75
C PHE A 229 6.18 -8.35 -0.45
N PHE A 230 5.02 -7.77 -0.21
CA PHE A 230 4.36 -6.95 -1.23
C PHE A 230 5.07 -5.60 -1.34
N PRO A 231 5.28 -5.03 -2.56
CA PRO A 231 5.95 -3.75 -2.73
C PRO A 231 5.31 -2.62 -1.92
N SER A 232 6.07 -2.09 -0.95
CA SER A 232 5.61 -1.00 -0.11
C SER A 232 5.96 0.33 -0.74
N ALA A 233 4.94 1.05 -1.26
CA ALA A 233 5.14 2.40 -1.80
C ALA A 233 5.72 3.35 -0.74
N THR A 234 5.24 3.25 0.50
CA THR A 234 5.72 4.05 1.63
C THR A 234 7.13 3.66 2.03
N GLY A 235 7.47 2.37 2.06
CA GLY A 235 8.82 1.88 2.34
C GLY A 235 9.84 2.34 1.30
N ILE A 236 9.50 2.24 0.02
CA ILE A 236 10.34 2.73 -1.09
C ILE A 236 10.52 4.25 -1.01
N ALA A 237 9.44 5.01 -0.77
CA ALA A 237 9.52 6.46 -0.66
C ALA A 237 10.33 6.91 0.58
N ALA A 238 10.15 6.24 1.73
CA ALA A 238 10.94 6.47 2.93
C ALA A 238 12.44 6.22 2.69
N ALA A 239 12.75 5.08 2.08
CA ALA A 239 14.12 4.70 1.75
C ALA A 239 14.77 5.68 0.76
N ALA A 240 14.03 6.16 -0.25
CA ALA A 240 14.49 7.20 -1.16
C ALA A 240 14.74 8.53 -0.45
N ALA A 241 13.92 8.87 0.56
CA ALA A 241 14.10 10.04 1.42
C ALA A 241 15.25 9.91 2.42
N GLY A 242 15.95 8.77 2.48
CA GLY A 242 17.02 8.51 3.42
C GLY A 242 16.56 8.24 4.85
N VAL A 243 15.28 7.91 5.05
CA VAL A 243 14.72 7.56 6.35
C VAL A 243 15.09 6.11 6.68
N PRO A 244 15.70 5.83 7.85
CA PRO A 244 15.97 4.47 8.28
C PRO A 244 14.66 3.71 8.59
N ASP A 245 14.63 2.42 8.23
CA ASP A 245 13.53 1.49 8.55
C ASP A 245 13.43 1.25 10.07
#